data_AF-A0AA91RLW2-F1
#
_entry.id   AF-A0AA91RLW2-F1
#
_cell.length_a   1.000
_cell.length_b   1.000
_cell.length_c   1.000
_cell.angle_alpha   90.00
_cell.angle_beta   90.00
_cell.angle_gamma   90.00
#
_symmetry.space_group_name_H-M   'P 1'
#
loop_
_entity.id
_entity.type
_entity.pdbx_description
1 polymer ?
#
loop_
_entity_poly.entity_id
_entity_poly.type
_entity_poly.pdbx_seq_one_letter_code
_entity_poly.pdbx_strand_id
1 'polypeptide(L)'
;MWTDLDGRVVAGRVVDPAAAAELRDIPPGIDRVVVAADDPNTAIDAKIIGAPVTADVDGSIANLGIITAVDPARRWVVVDLIAPFLVRHNAVLVVSR
;
A
#
# COMPACT_ATOMS: atom_id res chain seq x y z
N MET A 1 6.30 4.56 -0.31
CA MET A 1 5.94 5.63 0.64
C MET A 1 4.47 5.99 0.50
N TRP A 2 3.85 6.48 1.56
CA TRP A 2 2.48 7.02 1.56
C TRP A 2 2.40 8.25 2.48
N THR A 3 1.30 8.97 2.46
CA THR A 3 1.09 10.13 3.34
C THR A 3 0.20 9.73 4.52
N ASP A 4 0.61 10.07 5.74
CA ASP A 4 -0.19 9.87 6.95
C ASP A 4 -1.23 10.99 7.16
N LEU A 5 -1.97 10.91 8.27
CA LEU A 5 -3.02 11.87 8.60
C LEU A 5 -2.50 13.27 8.96
N ASP A 6 -1.25 13.39 9.36
CA ASP A 6 -0.58 14.65 9.65
C ASP A 6 0.05 15.27 8.39
N GLY A 7 -0.12 14.62 7.23
CA GLY A 7 0.48 15.05 5.97
C GLY A 7 1.96 14.66 5.84
N ARG A 8 2.48 13.80 6.72
CA ARG A 8 3.88 13.35 6.67
C ARG A 8 4.05 12.20 5.68
N VAL A 9 5.18 12.21 4.99
CA VAL A 9 5.57 11.10 4.12
C VAL A 9 6.16 9.98 4.98
N VAL A 10 5.54 8.81 4.88
CA VAL A 10 5.96 7.59 5.56
C VAL A 10 6.71 6.69 4.57
N ALA A 11 7.97 6.40 4.89
CA ALA A 11 8.76 5.39 4.21
C ALA A 11 8.43 3.98 4.72
N GLY A 12 8.59 2.98 3.85
CA GLY A 12 8.33 1.60 4.20
C GLY A 12 8.85 0.63 3.18
N ARG A 13 8.86 -0.65 3.57
CA ARG A 13 9.38 -1.76 2.77
C ARG A 13 8.34 -2.85 2.57
N VAL A 14 8.40 -3.50 1.41
CA VAL A 14 7.55 -4.66 1.11
C VAL A 14 7.94 -5.81 2.05
N VAL A 15 6.95 -6.45 2.64
CA VAL A 15 7.12 -7.66 3.46
C VAL A 15 7.02 -8.87 2.55
N ASP A 16 8.01 -9.76 2.61
CA ASP A 16 7.98 -11.04 1.91
C ASP A 16 6.91 -11.96 2.56
N PRO A 17 5.88 -12.41 1.81
CA PRO A 17 4.90 -13.35 2.32
C PRO A 17 5.49 -14.67 2.84
N ALA A 18 6.63 -15.11 2.30
CA ALA A 18 7.32 -16.30 2.80
C ALA A 18 7.93 -16.07 4.19
N ALA A 19 8.27 -14.83 4.51
CA ALA A 19 8.85 -14.43 5.80
C ALA A 19 7.78 -14.06 6.86
N ALA A 20 6.50 -13.97 6.48
CA ALA A 20 5.41 -13.58 7.37
C ALA A 20 4.24 -14.57 7.25
N ALA A 21 4.20 -15.56 8.15
CA ALA A 21 3.22 -16.65 8.14
C ALA A 21 1.76 -16.17 8.25
N GLU A 22 1.54 -15.00 8.84
CA GLU A 22 0.24 -14.34 8.93
C GLU A 22 -0.28 -13.77 7.60
N LEU A 23 0.57 -13.64 6.57
CA LEU A 23 0.16 -13.20 5.23
C LEU A 23 -0.41 -14.34 4.39
N ARG A 24 -0.38 -15.58 4.89
CA ARG A 24 -0.90 -16.78 4.22
C ARG A 24 -2.41 -16.74 4.00
N ASP A 25 -3.14 -16.00 4.84
CA ASP A 25 -4.60 -15.90 4.80
C ASP A 25 -5.10 -14.72 3.95
N ILE A 26 -4.21 -13.94 3.32
CA ILE A 26 -4.62 -12.93 2.35
C ILE A 26 -5.21 -13.67 1.14
N PRO A 27 -6.49 -13.44 0.79
CA PRO A 27 -7.16 -14.19 -0.27
C PRO A 27 -6.38 -14.12 -1.59
N PRO A 28 -6.13 -15.26 -2.27
CA PRO A 28 -5.51 -15.26 -3.58
C PRO A 28 -6.43 -14.63 -4.63
N GLY A 29 -5.85 -14.00 -5.65
CA GLY A 29 -6.59 -13.34 -6.75
C GLY A 29 -6.35 -11.85 -6.89
N ILE A 30 -5.38 -11.29 -6.17
CA ILE A 30 -4.98 -9.88 -6.25
C ILE A 30 -3.47 -9.85 -6.10
N ASP A 31 -2.76 -9.22 -7.05
CA ASP A 31 -1.39 -8.82 -6.76
C ASP A 31 -1.49 -7.75 -5.66
N ARG A 32 -1.25 -8.19 -4.43
CA ARG A 32 -1.24 -7.39 -3.21
C ARG A 32 0.16 -7.42 -2.65
N VAL A 33 0.55 -6.31 -2.05
CA VAL A 33 1.78 -6.25 -1.26
C VAL A 33 1.43 -5.73 0.12
N VAL A 34 2.13 -6.26 1.12
CA VAL A 34 2.10 -5.69 2.46
C VAL A 34 3.32 -4.81 2.60
N VAL A 35 3.12 -3.58 3.05
CA VAL A 35 4.18 -2.62 3.28
C VAL A 35 4.25 -2.32 4.77
N ALA A 36 5.41 -2.56 5.37
CA ALA A 36 5.69 -2.18 6.75
C ALA A 36 6.32 -0.79 6.79
N ALA A 37 5.87 0.05 7.73
CA ALA A 37 6.53 1.33 7.98
C ALA A 37 7.97 1.10 8.47
N ASP A 38 8.91 1.93 8.01
CA ASP A 38 10.31 1.82 8.44
C ASP A 38 10.54 2.40 9.84
N ASP A 39 9.86 3.49 10.19
CA ASP A 39 9.89 4.06 11.54
C ASP A 39 8.93 3.29 12.46
N PRO A 40 9.41 2.66 13.54
CA PRO A 40 8.57 1.93 14.49
C PRO A 40 7.57 2.80 15.24
N ASN A 41 7.71 4.13 15.25
CA ASN A 41 6.79 5.06 15.91
C ASN A 41 5.70 5.59 14.96
N THR A 42 5.71 5.15 13.70
CA THR A 42 4.67 5.53 12.73
C THR A 42 3.30 5.08 13.23
N ALA A 43 2.40 6.04 13.43
CA ALA A 43 1.00 5.74 13.67
C ALA A 43 0.33 5.30 12.36
N ILE A 44 -0.38 4.17 12.40
CA ILE A 44 -1.20 3.69 11.28
C ILE A 44 -2.66 3.63 11.72
N ASP A 45 -3.54 4.22 10.92
CA ASP A 45 -4.97 4.37 11.22
C ASP A 45 -5.82 4.03 9.99
N ALA A 46 -7.06 3.56 10.18
CA ALA A 46 -7.92 3.16 9.07
C ALA A 46 -8.29 4.32 8.11
N LYS A 47 -8.12 5.57 8.52
CA LYS A 47 -8.39 6.76 7.68
C LYS A 47 -7.45 6.90 6.48
N ILE A 48 -6.30 6.23 6.45
CA ILE A 48 -5.42 6.22 5.26
C ILE A 48 -5.84 5.19 4.20
N ILE A 49 -6.90 4.41 4.45
CA ILE A 49 -7.47 3.52 3.43
C ILE A 49 -7.96 4.36 2.25
N GLY A 50 -7.60 3.95 1.03
CA GLY A 50 -7.82 4.69 -0.21
C GLY A 50 -6.67 5.60 -0.60
N ALA A 51 -5.69 5.84 0.28
CA ALA A 51 -4.52 6.63 -0.05
C ALA A 51 -3.61 5.89 -1.06
N PRO A 52 -2.96 6.61 -1.99
CA PRO A 52 -2.01 6.03 -2.91
C PRO A 52 -0.69 5.69 -2.20
N VAL A 53 -0.09 4.59 -2.64
CA VAL A 53 1.28 4.21 -2.28
C VAL A 53 2.15 4.37 -3.52
N THR A 54 3.29 5.02 -3.36
CA THR A 54 4.31 5.13 -4.41
C THR A 54 5.55 4.32 -4.07
N ALA A 55 6.29 3.89 -5.08
CA ALA A 55 7.57 3.20 -4.97
C ALA A 55 8.64 3.99 -5.72
N ASP A 56 9.87 3.95 -5.21
CA ASP A 56 11.05 4.34 -5.97
C ASP A 56 11.48 3.14 -6.82
N VAL A 57 11.61 3.36 -8.13
CA VAL A 57 12.09 2.38 -9.10
C VAL A 57 13.18 3.06 -9.90
N ASP A 58 14.42 2.65 -9.68
CA ASP A 58 15.61 3.18 -10.36
C ASP A 58 15.72 4.72 -10.29
N GLY A 59 15.38 5.31 -9.13
CA GLY A 59 15.42 6.76 -8.91
C GLY A 59 14.20 7.50 -9.44
N SER A 60 13.18 6.81 -9.94
CA SER A 60 11.91 7.37 -10.38
C SER A 60 10.78 6.99 -9.44
N ILE A 61 9.95 7.96 -9.05
CA ILE A 61 8.77 7.70 -8.21
C ILE A 61 7.60 7.25 -9.11
N ALA A 62 7.11 6.04 -8.87
CA ALA A 62 5.99 5.43 -9.59
C ALA A 62 4.84 5.07 -8.63
N ASN A 63 3.60 5.06 -9.12
CA ASN A 63 2.47 4.56 -8.34
C ASN A 63 2.55 3.04 -8.20
N LEU A 64 2.54 2.56 -6.96
CA LEU A 64 2.52 1.13 -6.63
C LEU A 64 1.07 0.63 -6.59
N GLY A 65 0.21 1.33 -5.85
CA GLY A 65 -1.14 0.85 -5.57
C GLY A 65 -1.92 1.72 -4.60
N ILE A 66 -3.01 1.17 -4.07
CA ILE A 66 -3.93 1.83 -3.15
C ILE A 66 -4.01 1.05 -1.85
N ILE A 67 -3.98 1.74 -0.71
CA ILE A 67 -4.15 1.11 0.61
C ILE A 67 -5.59 0.60 0.74
N THR A 68 -5.76 -0.70 0.98
CA THR A 68 -7.07 -1.35 1.13
C THR A 68 -7.33 -1.86 2.55
N ALA A 69 -6.29 -2.06 3.34
CA ALA A 69 -6.41 -2.39 4.77
C ALA A 69 -5.18 -1.93 5.55
N VAL A 70 -5.30 -1.88 6.87
CA VAL A 70 -4.22 -1.54 7.79
C VAL A 70 -4.15 -2.52 8.94
N ASP A 71 -2.94 -2.74 9.47
CA ASP A 71 -2.69 -3.42 10.74
C ASP A 71 -1.91 -2.46 11.64
N PRO A 72 -2.58 -1.73 12.56
CA PRO A 72 -1.92 -0.77 13.44
C PRO A 72 -0.91 -1.41 14.40
N ALA A 73 -1.15 -2.65 14.85
CA ALA A 73 -0.28 -3.32 15.80
C ALA A 73 1.07 -3.69 15.17
N ARG A 74 1.03 -4.15 13.92
CA ARG A 74 2.24 -4.48 13.15
C ARG A 74 2.83 -3.27 12.41
N ARG A 75 2.05 -2.18 12.29
CA ARG A 75 2.35 -0.99 11.48
C ARG A 75 2.49 -1.36 10.01
N TRP A 76 1.53 -2.12 9.52
CA TRP A 76 1.44 -2.52 8.13
C TRP A 76 0.28 -1.85 7.41
N VAL A 77 0.46 -1.69 6.11
CA VAL A 77 -0.61 -1.39 5.16
C VAL A 77 -0.68 -2.51 4.13
N VAL A 78 -1.89 -2.91 3.77
CA VAL A 78 -2.14 -3.81 2.64
C VAL A 78 -2.44 -2.94 1.43
N VAL A 79 -1.73 -3.18 0.35
CA VAL A 79 -1.80 -2.39 -0.88
C VAL A 79 -2.24 -3.29 -2.03
N ASP A 80 -3.36 -2.96 -2.66
CA ASP A 80 -3.74 -3.55 -3.94
C ASP A 80 -2.94 -2.86 -5.04
N LEU A 81 -2.21 -3.62 -5.87
CA LEU A 81 -1.42 -3.05 -6.97
C LEU A 81 -2.32 -2.29 -7.96
N ILE A 82 -1.82 -1.16 -8.46
CA ILE A 82 -2.63 -0.19 -9.20
C ILE A 82 -3.29 -0.79 -10.44
N ALA A 83 -2.56 -1.55 -11.27
CA ALA A 83 -3.11 -2.08 -12.51
C ALA A 83 -4.22 -3.13 -12.27
N PRO A 84 -4.02 -4.19 -11.45
CA PRO A 84 -5.09 -5.11 -11.08
C PRO A 84 -6.28 -4.43 -10.38
N PHE A 85 -6.02 -3.43 -9.53
CA PHE A 85 -7.06 -2.63 -8.87
C PHE A 85 -7.96 -1.94 -9.90
N LEU A 86 -7.37 -1.21 -10.85
CA LEU A 86 -8.11 -0.49 -11.88
C LEU A 86 -8.98 -1.44 -12.73
N VAL A 87 -8.45 -2.60 -13.12
CA VAL A 87 -9.19 -3.62 -13.89
C VAL A 87 -10.40 -4.14 -13.11
N ARG A 88 -10.22 -4.51 -11.83
CA ARG A 88 -11.32 -5.05 -11.01
C ARG A 88 -12.45 -4.05 -10.82
N HIS A 89 -12.11 -2.78 -10.61
CA HIS A 89 -13.09 -1.74 -10.37
C HIS A 89 -13.67 -1.15 -11.65
N ASN A 90 -13.33 -1.70 -12.83
CA ASN A 90 -13.69 -1.15 -14.13
C ASN A 90 -13.42 0.37 -14.20
N ALA A 91 -12.27 0.76 -13.66
CA ALA A 91 -11.92 2.16 -13.47
C ALA A 91 -11.61 2.81 -14.82
N VAL A 92 -12.10 4.03 -15.00
CA VAL A 92 -11.79 4.87 -16.16
C VAL A 92 -10.73 5.90 -15.79
N LEU A 93 -9.75 6.07 -16.68
CA LEU A 93 -8.75 7.12 -16.52
C LEU A 93 -9.41 8.49 -16.74
N VAL A 94 -9.37 9.35 -15.72
CA VAL A 94 -9.78 10.75 -15.86
C VAL A 94 -8.60 11.52 -16.45
N VAL A 95 -8.63 11.73 -17.77
CA VAL A 95 -7.73 12.66 -18.46
C VAL A 95 -8.36 14.05 -18.44
N SER A 96 -7.90 14.90 -17.52
CA SER A 96 -8.17 16.33 -17.59
C SER A 96 -7.47 16.90 -18.83
N ARG A 97 -8.23 17.57 -19.70
CA ARG A 97 -7.68 18.38 -20.80
C ARG A 97 -7.09 19.67 -20.29
#